data_AF-A0A2R6XUK5-F1
#
_entry.id   AF-A0A2R6XUK5-F1
#
_cell.length_a   1.000
_cell.length_b   1.000
_cell.length_c   1.000
_cell.angle_alpha   90.00
_cell.angle_beta   90.00
_cell.angle_gamma   90.00
#
_symmetry.space_group_name_H-M   'P 1'
#
loop_
_entity.id
_entity.type
_entity.pdbx_description
1 polymer ?
#
loop_
_entity_poly.entity_id
_entity_poly.type
_entity_poly.pdbx_seq_one_letter_code
_entity_poly.pdbx_strand_id
1 'polypeptide(L)'
;MAAFEAVSSSLQMFDPPPAGDILWYKAHGFLMWLSFSVLFPLGVMGVRYSRICKKLEYWFQYHWLLQSTGVLLSTVGLSIALRRFENCKNTTHGTIGVALAFIVLIQPVFAVFRPALGAQLRPYWAFSHWFLGTVTVVLGWVNIFQGLDLYFVDWPGSGPQTLLFWVFSAQVSLLVFCYLVMVRCPDSDCEYDKTKLSKPLLEKHQFMAKV
;
A
#
# COMPACT_ATOMS: atom_id res chain seq x y z
N MET A 1 27.12 -2.83 -43.43
CA MET A 1 26.59 -1.78 -42.53
C MET A 1 25.39 -2.28 -41.72
N ALA A 2 24.30 -2.77 -42.34
CA ALA A 2 23.12 -3.28 -41.61
C ALA A 2 23.39 -4.43 -40.59
N ALA A 3 24.29 -5.37 -40.91
CA ALA A 3 24.65 -6.44 -39.96
C ALA A 3 25.46 -5.94 -38.75
N PHE A 4 26.27 -4.88 -38.94
CA PHE A 4 27.04 -4.25 -37.86
C PHE A 4 26.13 -3.40 -36.98
N GLU A 5 25.13 -2.73 -37.55
CA GLU A 5 24.08 -2.03 -36.80
C GLU A 5 23.21 -3.00 -36.02
N ALA A 6 22.78 -4.12 -36.61
CA ALA A 6 22.01 -5.14 -35.89
C ALA A 6 22.81 -5.78 -34.74
N VAL A 7 24.11 -6.05 -34.96
CA VAL A 7 25.01 -6.53 -33.91
C VAL A 7 25.23 -5.46 -32.84
N SER A 8 25.45 -4.20 -33.22
CA SER A 8 25.57 -3.08 -32.30
C SER A 8 24.31 -2.86 -31.46
N SER A 9 23.12 -2.97 -32.06
CA SER A 9 21.84 -2.89 -31.34
C SER A 9 21.63 -4.09 -30.42
N SER A 10 22.07 -5.29 -30.80
CA SER A 10 22.03 -6.46 -29.91
C SER A 10 23.05 -6.40 -28.77
N LEU A 11 24.17 -5.69 -28.95
CA LEU A 11 25.15 -5.43 -27.90
C LEU A 11 24.66 -4.34 -26.93
N GLN A 12 23.96 -3.32 -27.43
CA GLN A 12 23.31 -2.30 -26.61
C GLN A 12 22.17 -2.85 -25.73
N MET A 13 21.58 -3.98 -26.12
CA MET A 13 20.57 -4.68 -25.30
C MET A 13 21.17 -5.33 -24.04
N PHE A 14 22.50 -5.56 -24.01
CA PHE A 14 23.22 -6.14 -22.88
C PHE A 14 24.04 -5.11 -22.09
N ASP A 15 23.99 -3.84 -22.48
CA ASP A 15 24.64 -2.80 -21.69
C ASP A 15 23.88 -2.63 -20.37
N PRO A 16 24.52 -2.86 -19.20
CA PRO A 16 23.86 -2.66 -17.93
C PRO A 16 23.43 -1.20 -17.83
N PRO A 17 22.24 -0.90 -17.30
CA PRO A 17 21.76 0.47 -17.23
C PRO A 17 22.79 1.36 -16.52
N PRO A 18 23.00 2.60 -16.99
CA PRO A 18 23.99 3.51 -16.43
C PRO A 18 23.92 3.53 -14.90
N ALA A 19 25.04 3.59 -14.19
CA ALA A 19 25.07 3.50 -12.72
C ALA A 19 24.20 4.56 -11.99
N GLY A 20 23.78 5.63 -12.68
CA GLY A 20 22.78 6.58 -12.17
C GLY A 20 21.37 6.02 -12.08
N ASP A 21 21.02 5.02 -12.89
CA ASP A 21 19.67 4.48 -13.02
C ASP A 21 19.35 3.43 -11.96
N ILE A 22 20.34 2.62 -11.53
CA ILE A 22 20.14 1.61 -10.47
C ILE A 22 19.69 2.24 -9.14
N LEU A 23 20.15 3.45 -8.82
CA LEU A 23 19.71 4.18 -7.63
C LEU A 23 18.22 4.52 -7.71
N TRP A 24 17.74 4.94 -8.89
CA TRP A 24 16.34 5.29 -9.09
C TRP A 24 15.42 4.07 -9.03
N TYR A 25 15.86 2.91 -9.55
CA TYR A 25 15.14 1.64 -9.37
C TYR A 25 15.03 1.24 -7.89
N LYS A 26 16.14 1.33 -7.14
CA LYS A 26 16.14 1.06 -5.69
C LYS A 26 15.26 2.03 -4.92
N ALA A 27 15.32 3.33 -5.24
CA ALA A 27 14.50 4.35 -4.60
C ALA A 27 13.00 4.13 -4.88
N HIS A 28 12.63 3.88 -6.13
CA HIS A 28 11.27 3.51 -6.51
C HIS A 28 10.79 2.29 -5.73
N GLY A 29 11.55 1.18 -5.78
CA GLY A 29 11.20 -0.06 -5.10
C GLY A 29 11.03 0.12 -3.59
N PHE A 30 11.95 0.84 -2.94
CA PHE A 30 11.88 1.13 -1.51
C PHE A 30 10.65 1.97 -1.14
N LEU A 31 10.36 3.04 -1.88
CA LEU A 31 9.20 3.90 -1.64
C LEU A 31 7.88 3.13 -1.82
N MET A 32 7.80 2.28 -2.86
CA MET A 32 6.62 1.44 -3.10
C MET A 32 6.44 0.39 -2.01
N TRP A 33 7.52 -0.29 -1.60
CA TRP A 33 7.49 -1.24 -0.49
C TRP A 33 7.06 -0.57 0.83
N LEU A 34 7.66 0.57 1.17
CA LEU A 34 7.33 1.28 2.41
C LEU A 34 5.86 1.73 2.41
N SER A 35 5.33 2.18 1.27
CA SER A 35 3.92 2.56 1.14
C SER A 35 2.98 1.35 1.25
N PHE A 36 3.10 0.38 0.34
CA PHE A 36 2.11 -0.69 0.16
C PHE A 36 2.27 -1.87 1.13
N SER A 37 3.46 -2.07 1.69
CA SER A 37 3.78 -3.23 2.51
C SER A 37 4.02 -2.89 3.98
N VAL A 38 4.11 -1.59 4.32
CA VAL A 38 4.27 -1.14 5.70
C VAL A 38 3.18 -0.16 6.07
N LEU A 39 3.14 1.04 5.46
CA LEU A 39 2.24 2.10 5.91
C LEU A 39 0.76 1.77 5.70
N PHE A 40 0.35 1.36 4.48
CA PHE A 40 -1.04 1.01 4.21
C PHE A 40 -1.55 -0.17 5.04
N PRO A 41 -0.82 -1.31 5.15
CA PRO A 41 -1.26 -2.41 5.99
C PRO A 41 -1.33 -2.06 7.48
N LEU A 42 -0.35 -1.31 8.01
CA LEU A 42 -0.38 -0.86 9.41
C LEU A 42 -1.56 0.07 9.68
N GLY A 43 -1.88 0.97 8.74
CA GLY A 43 -3.07 1.83 8.81
C GLY A 43 -4.36 1.02 8.89
N VAL A 44 -4.48 -0.05 8.09
CA VAL A 44 -5.65 -0.96 8.11
C VAL A 44 -5.71 -1.76 9.42
N MET A 45 -4.58 -2.31 9.86
CA MET A 45 -4.48 -3.08 11.11
C MET A 45 -4.80 -2.21 12.33
N GLY A 46 -4.39 -0.93 12.35
CA GLY A 46 -4.71 0.01 13.42
C GLY A 46 -6.22 0.23 13.60
N VAL A 47 -6.99 0.31 12.52
CA VAL A 47 -8.46 0.40 12.58
C VAL A 47 -9.06 -0.90 13.13
N ARG A 48 -8.52 -2.06 12.75
CA ARG A 48 -9.06 -3.34 13.23
C ARG A 48 -8.73 -3.55 14.71
N TYR A 49 -7.50 -3.24 15.11
CA TYR A 49 -7.04 -3.30 16.49
C TYR A 49 -7.85 -2.36 17.40
N SER A 50 -8.18 -1.15 16.94
CA SER A 50 -9.01 -0.22 17.72
C SER A 50 -10.42 -0.75 17.96
N ARG A 51 -11.00 -1.49 17.00
CA ARG A 51 -12.32 -2.12 17.17
C ARG A 51 -12.29 -3.26 18.17
N ILE A 52 -11.23 -4.06 18.16
CA ILE A 52 -11.07 -5.21 19.06
C ILE A 52 -10.77 -4.71 20.46
N CYS A 53 -9.59 -4.12 20.68
CA CYS A 53 -9.11 -3.82 22.02
C CYS A 53 -9.71 -2.54 22.62
N LYS A 54 -10.41 -1.70 21.83
CA LYS A 54 -10.91 -0.35 22.23
C LYS A 54 -9.84 0.56 22.86
N LYS A 55 -8.56 0.22 22.67
CA LYS A 55 -7.41 0.90 23.30
C LYS A 55 -6.88 2.07 22.47
N LEU A 56 -7.14 2.10 21.16
CA LEU A 56 -6.63 3.15 20.29
C LEU A 56 -7.69 4.26 20.16
N GLU A 57 -7.71 5.16 21.15
CA GLU A 57 -8.61 6.32 21.19
C GLU A 57 -8.46 7.21 19.95
N TYR A 58 -7.27 7.27 19.34
CA TYR A 58 -6.95 8.10 18.18
C TYR A 58 -6.78 7.28 16.87
N TRP A 59 -7.56 6.22 16.71
CA TRP A 59 -7.43 5.31 15.55
C TRP A 59 -7.60 6.04 14.21
N PHE A 60 -8.45 7.06 14.15
CA PHE A 60 -8.72 7.79 12.92
C PHE A 60 -7.53 8.64 12.52
N GLN A 61 -6.92 9.36 13.47
CA GLN A 61 -5.72 10.17 13.25
C GLN A 61 -4.53 9.28 12.87
N TYR A 62 -4.37 8.14 13.55
CA TYR A 62 -3.35 7.16 13.22
C TYR A 62 -3.53 6.62 11.80
N HIS A 63 -4.75 6.20 11.44
CA HIS A 63 -5.07 5.74 10.09
C HIS A 63 -4.79 6.84 9.06
N TRP A 64 -5.35 8.04 9.26
CA TRP A 64 -5.17 9.18 8.37
C TRP A 64 -3.69 9.52 8.13
N LEU A 65 -2.88 9.55 9.20
CA LEU A 65 -1.46 9.87 9.12
C LEU A 65 -0.69 8.83 8.28
N LEU A 66 -0.90 7.55 8.56
CA LEU A 66 -0.22 6.48 7.83
C LEU A 66 -0.67 6.43 6.37
N GLN A 67 -1.98 6.54 6.10
CA GLN A 67 -2.50 6.52 4.74
C GLN A 67 -1.98 7.73 3.96
N SER A 68 -2.06 8.94 4.52
CA SER A 68 -1.57 10.15 3.84
C SER A 68 -0.08 10.06 3.53
N THR A 69 0.72 9.54 4.47
CA THR A 69 2.16 9.32 4.25
C THR A 69 2.40 8.30 3.13
N GLY A 70 1.66 7.18 3.12
CA GLY A 70 1.75 6.20 2.04
C GLY A 70 1.36 6.78 0.68
N VAL A 71 0.27 7.56 0.60
CA VAL A 71 -0.12 8.25 -0.65
C VAL A 71 1.00 9.16 -1.15
N LEU A 72 1.64 9.93 -0.28
CA LEU A 72 2.76 10.79 -0.64
C LEU A 72 3.95 9.99 -1.18
N LEU A 73 4.39 8.95 -0.44
CA LEU A 73 5.55 8.14 -0.85
C LEU A 73 5.30 7.38 -2.15
N SER A 74 4.12 6.77 -2.31
CA SER A 74 3.73 6.09 -3.56
C SER A 74 3.63 7.05 -4.74
N THR A 75 3.17 8.29 -4.53
CA THR A 75 3.15 9.33 -5.57
C THR A 75 4.57 9.72 -5.99
N VAL A 76 5.50 9.88 -5.05
CA VAL A 76 6.91 10.13 -5.35
C VAL A 76 7.52 8.95 -6.09
N GLY A 77 7.29 7.72 -5.62
CA GLY A 77 7.77 6.50 -6.26
C GLY A 77 7.26 6.37 -7.70
N LEU A 78 5.97 6.64 -7.94
CA LEU A 78 5.38 6.61 -9.28
C LEU A 78 6.00 7.70 -10.16
N SER A 79 6.21 8.89 -9.62
CA SER A 79 6.84 9.99 -10.35
C SER A 79 8.26 9.66 -10.79
N ILE A 80 9.02 8.92 -9.97
CA ILE A 80 10.34 8.38 -10.38
C ILE A 80 10.18 7.46 -11.58
N ALA A 81 9.27 6.47 -11.50
CA ALA A 81 9.07 5.50 -12.57
C ALA A 81 8.66 6.15 -13.90
N LEU A 82 7.70 7.08 -13.85
CA LEU A 82 7.19 7.77 -15.04
C LEU A 82 8.22 8.69 -15.69
N ARG A 83 9.21 9.20 -14.94
CA ARG A 83 10.22 10.13 -15.45
C ARG A 83 11.53 9.46 -15.85
N ARG A 84 11.84 8.29 -15.28
CA ARG A 84 13.16 7.66 -15.40
C ARG A 84 13.14 6.31 -16.08
N PHE A 85 12.01 5.60 -16.13
CA PHE A 85 11.96 4.26 -16.70
C PHE A 85 11.29 4.29 -18.08
N GLU A 86 12.05 3.96 -19.13
CA GLU A 86 11.60 4.03 -20.53
C GLU A 86 10.41 3.12 -20.81
N ASN A 87 10.34 1.95 -20.14
CA ASN A 87 9.29 0.96 -20.33
C ASN A 87 8.23 0.94 -19.20
N CYS A 88 8.07 2.04 -18.46
CA CYS A 88 7.21 2.10 -17.27
C CYS A 88 5.74 1.73 -17.49
N LYS A 89 5.21 1.75 -18.73
CA LYS A 89 3.82 1.39 -19.03
C LYS A 89 3.68 0.14 -19.91
N ASN A 90 4.77 -0.28 -20.57
CA ASN A 90 4.75 -1.39 -21.53
C ASN A 90 4.85 -2.76 -20.84
N THR A 91 4.98 -2.78 -19.52
CA THR A 91 5.01 -3.99 -18.70
C THR A 91 3.70 -4.16 -17.92
N THR A 92 3.38 -5.40 -17.55
CA THR A 92 2.24 -5.71 -16.68
C THR A 92 2.34 -4.98 -15.33
N HIS A 93 3.53 -4.96 -14.73
CA HIS A 93 3.83 -4.20 -13.52
C HIS A 93 3.52 -2.70 -13.68
N GLY A 94 3.96 -2.12 -14.80
CA GLY A 94 3.73 -0.73 -15.14
C GLY A 94 2.25 -0.38 -15.29
N THR A 95 1.52 -1.20 -16.03
CA THR A 95 0.09 -1.03 -16.26
C THR A 95 -0.72 -1.13 -14.96
N ILE A 96 -0.44 -2.15 -14.15
CA ILE A 96 -1.08 -2.34 -12.83
C ILE A 96 -0.71 -1.20 -11.89
N GLY A 97 0.56 -0.78 -11.86
CA GLY A 97 1.04 0.33 -11.04
C GLY A 97 0.34 1.66 -11.33
N VAL A 98 0.12 1.98 -12.61
CA VAL A 98 -0.63 3.17 -13.01
C VAL A 98 -2.11 3.06 -12.62
N ALA A 99 -2.74 1.90 -12.81
CA ALA A 99 -4.12 1.66 -12.38
C ALA A 99 -4.26 1.82 -10.85
N LEU A 100 -3.34 1.23 -10.09
CA LEU A 100 -3.26 1.35 -8.64
C LEU A 100 -3.12 2.80 -8.18
N ALA A 101 -2.33 3.62 -8.88
CA ALA A 101 -2.15 5.02 -8.52
C ALA A 101 -3.47 5.80 -8.54
N PHE A 102 -4.33 5.55 -9.52
CA PHE A 102 -5.67 6.17 -9.55
C PHE A 102 -6.51 5.77 -8.34
N ILE A 103 -6.47 4.49 -7.95
CA ILE A 103 -7.21 3.99 -6.79
C ILE A 103 -6.63 4.60 -5.49
N VAL A 104 -5.31 4.66 -5.34
CA VAL A 104 -4.66 5.25 -4.17
C VAL A 104 -5.03 6.72 -4.00
N LEU A 105 -5.11 7.48 -5.09
CA LEU A 105 -5.46 8.92 -5.06
C LEU A 105 -6.96 9.17 -4.85
N ILE A 106 -7.85 8.30 -5.36
CA ILE A 106 -9.29 8.47 -5.17
C ILE A 106 -9.74 8.08 -3.75
N GLN A 107 -9.03 7.18 -3.07
CA GLN A 107 -9.33 6.76 -1.70
C GLN A 107 -9.48 7.90 -0.68
N PRO A 108 -8.50 8.82 -0.53
CA PRO A 108 -8.64 9.94 0.39
C PRO A 108 -9.77 10.90 -0.03
N VAL A 109 -9.98 11.12 -1.33
CA VAL A 109 -11.10 11.92 -1.83
C VAL A 109 -12.44 11.28 -1.43
N PHE A 110 -12.59 9.98 -1.65
CA PHE A 110 -13.77 9.22 -1.24
C PHE A 110 -13.94 9.23 0.29
N ALA A 111 -12.83 9.25 1.04
CA ALA A 111 -12.85 9.33 2.49
C ALA A 111 -13.36 10.68 3.02
N VAL A 112 -13.05 11.79 2.35
CA VAL A 112 -13.56 13.14 2.70
C VAL A 112 -15.09 13.19 2.60
N PHE A 113 -15.70 12.46 1.66
CA PHE A 113 -17.16 12.37 1.52
C PHE A 113 -17.82 11.37 2.48
N ARG A 114 -17.19 11.04 3.60
CA ARG A 114 -17.71 10.16 4.65
C ARG A 114 -19.10 10.63 5.13
N PRO A 115 -20.17 9.81 4.96
CA PRO A 115 -21.51 10.20 5.39
C PRO A 115 -21.64 10.33 6.92
N ALA A 116 -22.50 11.24 7.36
CA ALA A 116 -22.81 11.46 8.78
C ALA A 116 -23.33 10.19 9.48
N LEU A 117 -23.18 10.13 10.81
CA LEU A 117 -23.70 9.01 11.61
C LEU A 117 -25.21 8.85 11.38
N GLY A 118 -25.67 7.62 11.17
CA GLY A 118 -27.09 7.31 10.92
C GLY A 118 -27.56 7.51 9.47
N ALA A 119 -26.73 8.06 8.58
CA ALA A 119 -27.09 8.21 7.17
C ALA A 119 -27.25 6.84 6.48
N GLN A 120 -28.27 6.69 5.63
CA GLN A 120 -28.55 5.45 4.88
C GLN A 120 -27.39 5.02 3.98
N LEU A 121 -26.61 5.98 3.47
CA LEU A 121 -25.45 5.73 2.61
C LEU A 121 -24.18 5.31 3.38
N ARG A 122 -24.14 5.50 4.71
CA ARG A 122 -22.96 5.20 5.54
C ARG A 122 -22.49 3.75 5.49
N PRO A 123 -23.35 2.71 5.59
CA PRO A 123 -22.90 1.32 5.46
C PRO A 123 -22.33 1.00 4.07
N TYR A 124 -22.94 1.52 3.01
CA TYR A 124 -22.44 1.33 1.63
C TYR A 124 -21.08 2.00 1.43
N TRP A 125 -20.92 3.24 1.91
CA TRP A 125 -19.64 3.93 1.92
C TRP A 125 -18.58 3.16 2.70
N ALA A 126 -18.92 2.67 3.90
CA ALA A 126 -17.99 1.95 4.77
C ALA A 126 -17.52 0.64 4.14
N PHE A 127 -18.43 -0.12 3.54
CA PHE A 127 -18.09 -1.33 2.80
C PHE A 127 -17.22 -1.01 1.58
N SER A 128 -17.59 -0.01 0.79
CA SER A 128 -16.88 0.34 -0.44
C SER A 128 -15.47 0.84 -0.15
N HIS A 129 -15.30 1.71 0.85
CA HIS A 129 -14.00 2.23 1.28
C HIS A 129 -13.10 1.11 1.81
N TRP A 130 -13.65 0.24 2.67
CA TRP A 130 -12.93 -0.93 3.16
C TRP A 130 -12.52 -1.87 2.02
N PHE A 131 -13.46 -2.25 1.15
CA PHE A 131 -13.23 -3.18 0.05
C PHE A 131 -12.17 -2.66 -0.91
N LEU A 132 -12.33 -1.42 -1.41
CA LEU A 132 -11.36 -0.81 -2.32
C LEU A 132 -10.01 -0.65 -1.64
N GLY A 133 -9.97 -0.33 -0.34
CA GLY A 133 -8.72 -0.19 0.41
C GLY A 133 -7.98 -1.52 0.53
N THR A 134 -8.70 -2.60 0.84
CA THR A 134 -8.14 -3.96 0.89
C THR A 134 -7.64 -4.42 -0.49
N VAL A 135 -8.43 -4.22 -1.55
CA VAL A 135 -8.02 -4.55 -2.93
C VAL A 135 -6.74 -3.79 -3.31
N THR A 136 -6.63 -2.51 -2.94
CA THR A 136 -5.44 -1.68 -3.20
C THR A 136 -4.18 -2.28 -2.56
N VAL A 137 -4.28 -2.73 -1.30
CA VAL A 137 -3.15 -3.36 -0.60
C VAL A 137 -2.74 -4.67 -1.27
N VAL A 138 -3.70 -5.55 -1.57
CA VAL A 138 -3.43 -6.86 -2.19
C VAL A 138 -2.83 -6.71 -3.58
N LEU A 139 -3.41 -5.86 -4.43
CA LEU A 139 -2.86 -5.56 -5.75
C LEU A 139 -1.50 -4.89 -5.65
N GLY A 140 -1.26 -4.06 -4.63
CA GLY A 140 0.05 -3.48 -4.35
C GLY A 140 1.13 -4.54 -4.10
N TRP A 141 0.82 -5.57 -3.31
CA TRP A 141 1.76 -6.68 -3.07
C TRP A 141 2.04 -7.48 -4.35
N VAL A 142 1.00 -7.80 -5.12
CA VAL A 142 1.16 -8.46 -6.43
C VAL A 142 2.07 -7.62 -7.33
N ASN A 143 1.85 -6.31 -7.36
CA ASN A 143 2.63 -5.41 -8.19
C ASN A 143 4.10 -5.32 -7.72
N ILE A 144 4.37 -5.40 -6.41
CA ILE A 144 5.75 -5.46 -5.88
C ILE A 144 6.44 -6.75 -6.30
N PHE A 145 5.77 -7.91 -6.23
CA PHE A 145 6.35 -9.17 -6.72
C PHE A 145 6.73 -9.08 -8.20
N GLN A 146 5.84 -8.56 -9.05
CA GLN A 146 6.15 -8.35 -10.47
C GLN A 146 7.30 -7.36 -10.68
N GLY A 147 7.41 -6.32 -9.85
CA GLY A 147 8.53 -5.38 -9.91
C GLY A 147 9.86 -6.00 -9.50
N LEU A 148 9.84 -6.89 -8.49
CA LEU A 148 11.01 -7.69 -8.11
C LEU A 148 11.42 -8.61 -9.26
N ASP A 149 10.49 -9.33 -9.89
CA ASP A 149 10.76 -10.21 -11.03
C ASP A 149 11.44 -9.47 -12.19
N LEU A 150 10.97 -8.26 -12.54
CA LEU A 150 11.63 -7.43 -13.53
C LEU A 150 13.05 -7.04 -13.09
N TYR A 151 13.23 -6.66 -11.83
CA TYR A 151 14.54 -6.33 -11.28
C TYR A 151 15.52 -7.53 -11.27
N PHE A 152 15.03 -8.75 -11.12
CA PHE A 152 15.84 -9.98 -11.26
C PHE A 152 16.31 -10.19 -12.71
N VAL A 153 15.42 -9.99 -13.67
CA VAL A 153 15.71 -10.17 -15.10
C VAL A 153 16.73 -9.14 -15.58
N ASP A 154 16.56 -7.87 -15.19
CA ASP A 154 17.45 -6.78 -15.60
C ASP A 154 18.81 -6.82 -14.91
N TRP A 155 18.91 -7.50 -13.76
CA TRP A 155 20.15 -7.55 -12.97
C TRP A 155 20.47 -8.96 -12.42
N PRO A 156 20.70 -9.94 -13.31
CA PRO A 156 20.89 -11.33 -12.93
C PRO A 156 22.22 -11.53 -12.18
N GLY A 157 22.21 -12.37 -11.14
CA GLY A 157 23.43 -12.75 -10.41
C GLY A 157 23.68 -12.02 -9.08
N SER A 158 22.77 -11.17 -8.62
CA SER A 158 22.88 -10.57 -7.29
C SER A 158 22.08 -11.39 -6.26
N GLY A 159 22.78 -12.20 -5.46
CA GLY A 159 22.21 -12.89 -4.29
C GLY A 159 21.26 -12.05 -3.39
N PRO A 160 21.44 -10.71 -3.27
CA PRO A 160 20.47 -9.85 -2.59
C PRO A 160 19.03 -9.90 -3.12
N GLN A 161 18.79 -10.12 -4.41
CA GLN A 161 17.43 -10.10 -4.94
C GLN A 161 16.60 -11.30 -4.46
N THR A 162 17.17 -12.50 -4.49
CA THR A 162 16.51 -13.72 -4.01
C THR A 162 16.16 -13.56 -2.54
N LEU A 163 17.07 -12.97 -1.76
CA LEU A 163 16.82 -12.62 -0.37
C LEU A 163 15.65 -11.63 -0.23
N LEU A 164 15.58 -10.57 -1.04
CA LEU A 164 14.48 -9.60 -1.01
C LEU A 164 13.12 -10.26 -1.27
N PHE A 165 13.04 -11.19 -2.23
CA PHE A 165 11.82 -11.94 -2.53
C PHE A 165 11.34 -12.75 -1.31
N TRP A 166 12.25 -13.49 -0.67
CA TRP A 166 11.92 -14.31 0.51
C TRP A 166 11.58 -13.46 1.73
N VAL A 167 12.34 -12.38 1.97
CA VAL A 167 12.06 -11.43 3.06
C VAL A 167 10.69 -10.78 2.87
N PHE A 168 10.38 -10.35 1.64
CA PHE A 168 9.09 -9.74 1.34
C PHE A 168 7.94 -10.75 1.49
N SER A 169 8.13 -12.00 1.03
CA SER A 169 7.15 -13.07 1.20
C SER A 169 6.88 -13.39 2.68
N ALA A 170 7.93 -13.42 3.50
CA ALA A 170 7.81 -13.62 4.95
C ALA A 170 7.07 -12.44 5.62
N GLN A 171 7.38 -11.20 5.23
CA GLN A 171 6.68 -10.01 5.72
C GLN A 171 5.19 -10.04 5.37
N VAL A 172 4.83 -10.35 4.12
CA VAL A 172 3.42 -10.45 3.70
C VAL A 172 2.70 -11.55 4.48
N SER A 173 3.35 -12.71 4.65
CA SER A 173 2.80 -13.82 5.42
C SER A 173 2.56 -13.44 6.88
N LEU A 174 3.48 -12.70 7.50
CA LEU A 174 3.32 -12.18 8.85
C LEU A 174 2.16 -11.19 8.95
N LEU A 175 2.03 -10.25 8.01
CA LEU A 175 0.93 -9.29 7.98
C LEU A 175 -0.43 -9.98 7.84
N VAL A 176 -0.52 -10.97 6.95
CA VAL A 176 -1.73 -11.79 6.78
C VAL A 176 -2.04 -12.57 8.06
N PHE A 177 -1.04 -13.23 8.66
CA PHE A 177 -1.21 -13.96 9.91
C PHE A 177 -1.72 -13.04 11.03
N CYS A 178 -1.09 -11.88 11.24
CA CYS A 178 -1.52 -10.91 12.23
C CYS A 178 -2.94 -10.41 11.95
N TYR A 179 -3.29 -10.14 10.69
CA TYR A 179 -4.64 -9.74 10.30
C TYR A 179 -5.68 -10.83 10.61
N LEU A 180 -5.37 -12.10 10.30
CA LEU A 180 -6.26 -13.23 10.60
C LEU A 180 -6.45 -13.44 12.11
N VAL A 181 -5.38 -13.29 12.91
CA VAL A 181 -5.47 -13.32 14.38
C VAL A 181 -6.40 -12.21 14.88
N MET A 182 -6.29 -11.00 14.35
CA MET A 182 -7.20 -9.90 14.69
C MET A 182 -8.64 -10.20 14.26
N VAL A 183 -8.86 -10.82 13.11
CA VAL A 183 -10.22 -11.20 12.67
C VAL A 183 -10.83 -12.28 13.57
N ARG A 184 -10.01 -13.20 14.10
CA ARG A 184 -10.48 -14.32 14.93
C ARG A 184 -10.75 -13.95 16.38
N CYS A 185 -10.17 -12.87 16.89
CA CYS A 185 -10.39 -12.41 18.26
C CYS A 185 -11.88 -12.07 18.48
N PRO A 186 -12.60 -12.80 19.36
CA PRO A 186 -14.03 -12.58 19.58
C PRO A 186 -14.30 -11.19 20.18
N ASP A 187 -15.30 -10.49 19.65
CA ASP A 187 -15.76 -9.19 20.21
C ASP A 187 -16.24 -9.33 21.68
N SER A 188 -16.50 -10.55 22.16
CA SER A 188 -17.02 -10.86 23.50
C SER A 188 -16.02 -10.60 24.64
N ASP A 189 -14.72 -10.77 24.42
CA ASP A 189 -13.70 -10.49 25.47
C ASP A 189 -13.47 -8.99 25.64
N CYS A 190 -14.07 -8.18 24.77
CA CYS A 190 -14.01 -6.72 24.77
C CYS A 190 -15.40 -6.10 24.95
N GLU A 191 -16.31 -6.79 25.67
CA GLU A 191 -17.59 -6.24 26.09
C GLU A 191 -17.32 -4.93 26.86
N TYR A 192 -17.67 -3.83 26.21
CA TYR A 192 -17.52 -2.51 26.77
C TYR A 192 -18.79 -2.24 27.55
N ASP A 193 -18.63 -2.06 28.86
CA ASP A 193 -19.70 -1.64 29.73
C ASP A 193 -20.22 -0.27 29.30
N LYS A 194 -21.30 -0.28 28.51
CA LYS A 194 -21.98 0.92 28.01
C LYS A 194 -22.47 1.82 29.16
N THR A 195 -22.58 1.29 30.37
CA THR A 195 -23.00 2.06 31.55
C THR A 195 -21.90 2.94 32.14
N LYS A 196 -20.63 2.73 31.75
CA LYS A 196 -19.47 3.55 32.17
C LYS A 196 -19.04 4.63 31.17
N LEU A 197 -19.75 4.77 30.04
CA LEU A 197 -19.48 5.86 29.09
C LEU A 197 -19.97 7.18 29.67
N SER A 198 -19.08 7.90 30.36
CA SER A 198 -19.38 9.26 30.80
C SER A 198 -19.69 10.14 29.58
N LYS A 199 -20.68 11.03 29.70
CA LYS A 199 -21.09 12.01 28.67
C LYS A 199 -19.92 12.64 27.85
N PRO A 200 -18.75 13.01 28.42
CA PRO A 200 -17.64 13.56 27.63
C PRO A 200 -17.05 12.61 26.58
N LEU A 201 -17.15 11.28 26.76
CA LEU A 201 -16.70 10.32 25.76
C LEU A 201 -17.68 10.22 24.58
N LEU A 202 -18.99 10.42 24.82
CA LEU A 202 -20.00 10.46 23.76
C LEU A 202 -19.80 11.68 22.85
N GLU A 203 -19.48 12.84 23.42
CA GLU A 203 -19.14 14.05 22.66
C GLU A 203 -17.81 13.89 21.88
N LYS A 204 -16.78 13.25 22.48
CA LYS A 204 -15.53 12.92 21.77
C LYS A 204 -15.74 11.96 20.59
N HIS A 205 -16.59 10.94 20.77
CA HIS A 205 -16.98 10.02 19.70
C HIS A 205 -17.76 10.74 18.58
N GLN A 206 -18.59 11.72 18.92
CA GLN A 206 -19.27 12.59 17.95
C GLN A 206 -18.29 13.55 17.25
N PHE A 207 -17.27 14.05 17.94
CA PHE A 207 -16.22 14.89 17.35
C PHE A 207 -15.36 14.10 16.35
N MET A 208 -14.95 12.87 16.67
CA MET A 208 -14.26 11.97 15.73
C MET A 208 -15.16 11.41 14.60
N ALA A 209 -16.47 11.65 14.68
CA ALA A 209 -17.41 11.39 13.60
C ALA A 209 -17.66 12.61 12.70
N LYS A 210 -17.17 13.79 13.09
CA LYS A 210 -17.22 15.06 12.34
C LYS A 210 -15.91 15.39 11.61
N VAL A 211 -14.84 14.64 11.86
CA VAL A 211 -13.60 14.60 11.06
C VAL A 211 -13.61 13.33 10.22
#